data_AF-A0AA97DYB6-F1
#
_entry.id   AF-A0AA97DYB6-F1
#
_cell.length_a   1.000
_cell.length_b   1.000
_cell.length_c   1.000
_cell.angle_alpha   90.00
_cell.angle_beta   90.00
_cell.angle_gamma   90.00
#
_symmetry.space_group_name_H-M   'P 1'
#
loop_
_entity.id
_entity.type
_entity.pdbx_description
1 polymer ?
#
loop_
_entity_poly.entity_id
_entity_poly.type
_entity_poly.pdbx_seq_one_letter_code
_entity_poly.pdbx_strand_id
1 'polypeptide(L)'
;MLTGAVTGKAAIPLWIMIVGGIGIAVGLALFGPKLIKTVGSEITELDKTRAFCIAMAAAITVIVASQLGLPVSSTHIAVGGVFGVGFLREYLKQSYEKKLKSIVAHSESAGHDGYQTQEFVKRFQDADVDEKRLILKELKAAQASSPISSAERKGLKKATKKELVKRSALFRIAAAWVITVPASAILSAILFYMLLGFSVSR
;
A
#
# COMPACT_ATOMS: atom_id res chain seq x y z
N MET A 1 15.90 -35.18 36.68
CA MET A 1 14.45 -35.42 36.63
C MET A 1 13.82 -34.33 35.77
N LEU A 2 13.60 -34.61 34.49
CA LEU A 2 12.94 -33.71 33.53
C LEU A 2 11.86 -34.54 32.82
N THR A 3 10.76 -34.79 33.51
CA THR A 3 9.56 -35.35 32.89
C THR A 3 8.83 -34.24 32.16
N GLY A 4 9.08 -34.16 30.86
CA GLY A 4 8.32 -33.35 29.92
C GLY A 4 6.89 -33.85 29.83
N ALA A 5 6.00 -33.24 30.60
CA ALA A 5 4.58 -33.24 30.27
C ALA A 5 4.35 -32.11 29.26
N VAL A 6 4.42 -32.45 27.96
CA VAL A 6 3.84 -31.58 26.93
C VAL A 6 2.34 -31.60 27.17
N THR A 7 1.87 -30.64 27.96
CA THR A 7 0.45 -30.46 28.23
C THR A 7 -0.27 -30.34 26.89
N GLY A 8 -1.24 -31.23 26.66
CA GLY A 8 -2.14 -31.15 25.53
C GLY A 8 -2.78 -29.77 25.47
N LYS A 9 -3.13 -29.31 24.26
CA LYS A 9 -3.71 -27.98 23.95
C LYS A 9 -4.53 -27.46 25.13
N ALA A 10 -3.94 -26.57 25.91
CA ALA A 10 -4.62 -25.98 27.05
C ALA A 10 -5.82 -25.20 26.49
N ALA A 11 -7.03 -25.66 26.79
CA ALA A 11 -8.24 -24.95 26.39
C ALA A 11 -8.19 -23.56 27.03
N ILE A 12 -8.15 -22.52 26.20
CA ILE A 12 -8.06 -21.13 26.65
C ILE A 12 -9.36 -20.80 27.40
N PRO A 13 -9.33 -20.42 28.68
CA PRO A 13 -10.53 -20.07 29.42
C PRO A 13 -11.29 -18.91 28.78
N LEU A 14 -12.63 -19.04 28.71
CA LEU A 14 -13.50 -18.07 28.05
C LEU A 14 -13.40 -16.66 28.65
N TRP A 15 -13.16 -16.54 29.96
CA TRP A 15 -12.97 -15.25 30.62
C TRP A 15 -11.72 -14.50 30.12
N ILE A 16 -10.64 -15.22 29.75
CA ILE A 16 -9.42 -14.61 29.19
C ILE A 16 -9.73 -14.01 27.82
N MET A 17 -10.54 -14.70 27.00
CA MET A 17 -10.98 -14.19 25.71
C MET A 17 -11.84 -12.94 25.84
N ILE A 18 -12.76 -12.90 26.82
CA ILE A 18 -13.59 -11.72 27.08
C ILE A 18 -12.73 -10.54 27.52
N VAL A 19 -11.84 -10.74 28.50
CA VAL A 19 -10.94 -9.67 28.98
C VAL A 19 -10.04 -9.17 27.85
N GLY A 20 -9.46 -10.07 27.05
CA GLY A 20 -8.66 -9.71 25.88
C GLY A 20 -9.46 -8.94 24.83
N GLY A 21 -10.69 -9.36 24.53
CA GLY A 21 -11.57 -8.68 23.59
C GLY A 21 -11.93 -7.26 24.04
N ILE A 22 -12.28 -7.08 25.31
CA ILE A 22 -12.56 -5.76 25.90
C ILE A 22 -11.30 -4.88 25.87
N GLY A 23 -10.14 -5.42 26.24
CA GLY A 23 -8.87 -4.70 26.21
C GLY A 23 -8.51 -4.20 24.81
N ILE A 24 -8.68 -5.04 23.79
CA ILE A 24 -8.48 -4.66 22.38
C ILE A 24 -9.47 -3.57 21.97
N ALA A 25 -10.75 -3.71 22.31
CA ALA A 25 -11.79 -2.73 21.97
C ALA A 25 -11.51 -1.35 22.58
N VAL A 26 -11.13 -1.32 23.87
CA VAL A 26 -10.76 -0.07 24.56
C VAL A 26 -9.50 0.55 23.96
N GLY A 27 -8.46 -0.25 23.70
CA GLY A 27 -7.23 0.23 23.06
C GLY A 27 -7.48 0.84 21.68
N LEU A 28 -8.31 0.20 20.87
CA LEU A 28 -8.75 0.72 19.58
C LEU A 28 -9.59 2.00 19.72
N ALA A 29 -10.47 2.09 20.71
CA ALA A 29 -11.26 3.31 20.93
C ALA A 29 -10.37 4.51 21.30
N LEU A 30 -9.35 4.30 22.14
CA LEU A 30 -8.46 5.37 22.62
C LEU A 30 -7.44 5.81 21.56
N PHE A 31 -6.79 4.87 20.86
CA PHE A 31 -5.67 5.16 19.96
C PHE A 31 -5.97 4.95 18.47
N GLY A 32 -7.07 4.27 18.14
CA GLY A 32 -7.49 3.98 16.77
C GLY A 32 -7.68 5.21 15.88
N PRO A 33 -8.36 6.28 16.32
CA PRO A 33 -8.58 7.46 15.47
C PRO A 33 -7.28 8.11 14.97
N LYS A 34 -6.25 8.15 15.82
CA LYS A 34 -4.94 8.73 15.47
C LYS A 34 -4.21 7.85 14.45
N LEU A 35 -4.23 6.52 14.65
CA LEU A 35 -3.65 5.56 13.71
C LEU A 35 -4.34 5.57 12.35
N ILE A 36 -5.68 5.61 12.32
CA ILE A 36 -6.48 5.65 11.08
C ILE A 36 -6.14 6.91 10.29
N LYS A 37 -6.04 8.07 10.96
CA LYS A 37 -5.66 9.33 10.31
C LYS A 37 -4.25 9.27 9.72
N THR A 38 -3.27 8.80 10.49
CA THR A 38 -1.87 8.68 10.02
C THR A 38 -1.75 7.74 8.82
N VAL A 39 -2.34 6.54 8.86
CA VAL A 39 -2.26 5.59 7.73
C VAL A 39 -3.04 6.12 6.51
N GLY A 40 -4.18 6.78 6.73
CA GLY A 40 -5.03 7.30 5.67
C GLY A 40 -4.48 8.51 4.93
N SER A 41 -3.67 9.37 5.57
CA SER A 41 -3.12 10.59 4.95
C SER A 41 -1.62 10.55 4.65
N GLU A 42 -0.79 9.86 5.46
CA GLU A 42 0.68 9.97 5.35
C GLU A 42 1.31 8.99 4.35
N ILE A 43 0.71 7.82 4.16
CA ILE A 43 1.32 6.74 3.37
C ILE A 43 0.87 6.80 1.90
N THR A 44 -0.43 7.00 1.65
CA THR A 44 -1.01 7.16 0.31
C THR A 44 -2.33 7.94 0.37
N GLU A 45 -2.53 8.96 -0.47
CA GLU A 45 -3.86 9.51 -0.77
C GLU A 45 -4.76 8.37 -1.30
N LEU A 46 -5.62 7.79 -0.47
CA LEU A 46 -6.44 6.62 -0.80
C LEU A 46 -7.82 7.02 -1.32
N ASP A 47 -8.15 6.54 -2.52
CA ASP A 47 -9.52 6.57 -3.04
C ASP A 47 -10.29 5.40 -2.43
N LYS A 48 -11.61 5.52 -2.23
CA LYS A 48 -12.45 4.46 -1.63
C LYS A 48 -12.21 3.09 -2.27
N THR A 49 -12.06 3.05 -3.59
CA THR A 49 -11.76 1.83 -4.36
C THR A 49 -10.44 1.19 -3.94
N ARG A 50 -9.40 2.00 -3.71
CA ARG A 50 -8.06 1.53 -3.35
C ARG A 50 -8.02 1.00 -1.92
N ALA A 51 -8.66 1.71 -1.00
CA ALA A 51 -8.81 1.26 0.39
C ALA A 51 -9.54 -0.09 0.45
N PHE A 52 -10.59 -0.26 -0.35
CA PHE A 52 -11.31 -1.52 -0.46
C PHE A 52 -10.41 -2.66 -0.97
N CYS A 53 -9.66 -2.44 -2.05
CA CYS A 53 -8.74 -3.46 -2.57
C CYS A 53 -7.69 -3.89 -1.53
N ILE A 54 -7.13 -2.94 -0.77
CA ILE A 54 -6.15 -3.22 0.28
C ILE A 54 -6.78 -4.03 1.41
N ALA A 55 -7.96 -3.61 1.89
CA ALA A 55 -8.67 -4.31 2.95
C ALA A 55 -9.03 -5.74 2.54
N MET A 56 -9.49 -5.93 1.30
CA MET A 56 -9.82 -7.24 0.76
C MET A 56 -8.59 -8.15 0.64
N ALA A 57 -7.49 -7.63 0.09
CA ALA A 57 -6.24 -8.38 -0.01
C ALA A 57 -5.71 -8.80 1.37
N ALA A 58 -5.77 -7.89 2.35
CA ALA A 58 -5.36 -8.18 3.70
C ALA A 58 -6.25 -9.24 4.37
N ALA A 59 -7.58 -9.12 4.24
CA ALA A 59 -8.54 -10.07 4.80
C ALA A 59 -8.35 -11.48 4.22
N ILE A 60 -8.25 -11.60 2.89
CA ILE A 60 -8.02 -12.88 2.22
C ILE A 60 -6.71 -13.51 2.72
N THR A 61 -5.63 -12.72 2.79
CA THR A 61 -4.32 -13.22 3.26
C THR A 61 -4.40 -13.72 4.70
N VAL A 62 -5.07 -12.98 5.59
CA VAL A 62 -5.25 -13.38 6.99
C VAL A 62 -6.08 -14.66 7.09
N ILE A 63 -7.16 -14.79 6.32
CA ILE A 63 -8.02 -15.98 6.32
C ILE A 63 -7.21 -17.21 5.87
N VAL A 64 -6.47 -17.11 4.77
CA VAL A 64 -5.63 -18.21 4.26
C VAL A 64 -4.56 -18.59 5.27
N ALA A 65 -3.84 -17.62 5.83
CA ALA A 65 -2.82 -17.89 6.83
C ALA A 65 -3.38 -18.54 8.11
N SER A 66 -4.56 -18.08 8.54
CA SER A 66 -5.28 -18.65 9.68
C SER A 66 -5.70 -20.11 9.43
N GLN A 67 -6.20 -20.41 8.23
CA GLN A 67 -6.55 -21.78 7.83
C GLN A 67 -5.32 -22.71 7.79
N LEU A 68 -4.14 -22.18 7.47
CA LEU A 68 -2.88 -22.91 7.50
C LEU A 68 -2.25 -22.99 8.90
N GLY A 69 -2.84 -22.34 9.91
CA GLY A 69 -2.30 -22.30 11.27
C GLY A 69 -0.99 -21.53 11.42
N LEU A 70 -0.64 -20.67 10.45
CA LEU A 70 0.59 -19.90 10.46
C LEU A 70 0.41 -18.60 11.26
N PRO A 71 1.25 -18.30 12.27
CA PRO A 71 1.21 -17.03 12.97
C PRO A 71 1.72 -15.92 12.04
N VAL A 72 0.83 -15.03 11.63
CA VAL A 72 1.14 -13.92 10.71
C VAL A 72 0.90 -12.56 11.35
N SER A 73 1.72 -11.58 10.98
CA SER A 73 1.59 -10.20 11.43
C SER A 73 0.57 -9.46 10.58
N SER A 74 -0.57 -9.09 11.16
CA SER A 74 -1.63 -8.30 10.49
C SER A 74 -1.11 -6.93 10.02
N THR A 75 -0.17 -6.32 10.75
CA THR A 75 0.50 -5.08 10.34
C THR A 75 1.31 -5.27 9.07
N HIS A 76 2.12 -6.34 8.97
CA HIS A 76 2.89 -6.62 7.76
C HIS A 76 1.99 -6.84 6.55
N ILE A 77 0.88 -7.56 6.74
CA ILE A 77 -0.09 -7.83 5.67
C ILE A 77 -0.74 -6.51 5.19
N ALA A 78 -1.24 -5.69 6.12
CA ALA A 78 -1.87 -4.41 5.79
C ALA A 78 -0.90 -3.46 5.08
N VAL A 79 0.31 -3.33 5.62
CA VAL A 79 1.39 -2.51 5.07
C VAL A 79 1.79 -3.02 3.67
N GLY A 80 1.92 -4.33 3.49
CA GLY A 80 2.17 -4.97 2.20
C GLY A 80 1.09 -4.68 1.16
N GLY A 81 -0.19 -4.69 1.56
CA GLY A 81 -1.31 -4.32 0.68
C GLY A 81 -1.25 -2.86 0.23
N VAL A 82 -1.00 -1.93 1.16
CA VAL A 82 -0.82 -0.49 0.87
C VAL A 82 0.33 -0.30 -0.12
N PHE A 83 1.45 -0.97 0.10
CA PHE A 83 2.60 -0.89 -0.79
C PHE A 83 2.36 -1.56 -2.13
N GLY A 84 1.65 -2.69 -2.20
CA GLY A 84 1.32 -3.36 -3.46
C GLY A 84 0.51 -2.45 -4.39
N VAL A 85 -0.55 -1.81 -3.86
CA VAL A 85 -1.33 -0.81 -4.62
C VAL A 85 -0.47 0.40 -4.97
N GLY A 86 0.43 0.80 -4.08
CA GLY A 86 1.34 1.91 -4.30
C GLY A 86 2.37 1.70 -5.40
N PHE A 87 3.00 0.53 -5.44
CA PHE A 87 3.95 0.16 -6.49
C PHE A 87 3.26 -0.05 -7.83
N LEU A 88 2.08 -0.68 -7.85
CA LEU A 88 1.30 -0.84 -9.07
C LEU A 88 0.99 0.52 -9.71
N ARG A 89 0.66 1.52 -8.89
CA ARG A 89 0.43 2.91 -9.35
C ARG A 89 1.69 3.52 -9.96
N GLU A 90 2.82 3.42 -9.29
CA GLU A 90 4.11 3.94 -9.79
C GLU A 90 4.50 3.27 -11.12
N TYR A 91 4.34 1.94 -11.19
CA TYR A 91 4.61 1.17 -12.41
C TYR A 91 3.72 1.61 -13.58
N LEU A 92 2.43 1.86 -13.32
CA LEU A 92 1.50 2.38 -14.33
C LEU A 92 1.89 3.81 -14.79
N LYS A 93 2.36 4.67 -13.89
CA LYS A 93 2.87 6.03 -14.22
C LYS A 93 4.09 5.98 -15.13
N GLN A 94 5.10 5.19 -14.77
CA GLN A 94 6.31 5.06 -15.60
C GLN A 94 6.02 4.47 -16.98
N SER A 95 5.14 3.46 -17.03
CA SER A 95 4.69 2.87 -18.29
C SER A 95 3.93 3.88 -19.17
N TYR A 96 3.22 4.81 -18.56
CA TYR A 96 2.51 5.88 -19.26
C TYR A 96 3.45 6.95 -19.80
N GLU A 97 4.41 7.44 -19.00
CA GLU A 97 5.39 8.43 -19.46
C GLU A 97 6.22 7.91 -20.63
N LYS A 98 6.59 6.62 -20.61
CA LYS A 98 7.24 5.96 -21.76
C LYS A 98 6.37 5.97 -23.01
N LYS A 99 5.05 5.73 -22.86
CA LYS A 99 4.11 5.80 -23.99
C LYS A 99 3.91 7.22 -24.52
N LEU A 100 3.86 8.22 -23.65
CA LEU A 100 3.81 9.61 -24.10
C LEU A 100 5.06 9.99 -24.89
N LYS A 101 6.25 9.63 -24.39
CA LYS A 101 7.51 9.87 -25.10
C LYS A 101 7.56 9.18 -26.46
N SER A 102 7.03 7.96 -26.58
CA SER A 102 6.96 7.28 -27.88
C SER A 102 6.01 7.96 -28.87
N ILE A 103 4.89 8.52 -28.38
CA ILE A 103 3.95 9.28 -29.23
C ILE A 103 4.61 10.56 -29.74
N VAL A 104 5.31 11.31 -28.86
CA VAL A 104 6.05 12.53 -29.25
C VAL A 104 7.13 12.21 -30.30
N ALA A 105 7.88 11.13 -30.11
CA ALA A 105 8.89 10.69 -31.07
C ALA A 105 8.30 10.30 -32.44
N HIS A 106 7.11 9.69 -32.46
CA HIS A 106 6.42 9.34 -33.70
C HIS A 106 5.81 10.58 -34.39
N SER A 107 5.28 11.55 -33.63
CA SER A 107 4.76 12.80 -34.20
C SER A 107 5.86 13.69 -34.79
N GLU A 108 7.04 13.75 -34.15
CA GLU A 108 8.21 14.45 -34.70
C GLU A 108 8.69 13.80 -36.01
N SER A 109 8.68 12.46 -36.08
CA SER A 109 9.06 11.69 -37.28
C SER A 109 8.05 11.84 -38.43
N ALA A 110 6.78 12.13 -38.12
CA ALA A 110 5.71 12.32 -39.10
C ALA A 110 5.61 13.76 -39.66
N GLY A 111 6.50 14.68 -39.25
CA GLY A 111 6.54 16.06 -39.74
C GLY A 111 5.46 16.98 -39.15
N HIS A 112 4.87 16.60 -38.00
CA HIS A 112 3.95 17.48 -37.27
C HIS A 112 4.71 18.54 -36.48
N ASP A 113 4.11 19.73 -36.36
CA ASP A 113 4.67 20.88 -35.66
C ASP A 113 4.97 20.54 -34.18
N GLY A 114 6.25 20.51 -33.82
CA GLY A 114 6.72 20.06 -32.50
C GLY A 114 6.16 20.92 -31.35
N TYR A 115 5.86 22.19 -31.63
CA TYR A 115 5.27 23.11 -30.67
C TYR A 115 3.85 22.69 -30.24
N GLN A 116 2.98 22.34 -31.19
CA GLN A 116 1.59 21.92 -30.88
C GLN A 116 1.54 20.59 -30.14
N THR A 117 2.48 19.69 -30.43
CA THR A 117 2.59 18.41 -29.74
C THR A 117 3.01 18.60 -28.28
N GLN A 118 4.00 19.47 -28.04
CA GLN A 118 4.46 19.78 -26.68
C GLN A 118 3.39 20.51 -25.86
N GLU A 119 2.68 21.46 -26.46
CA GLU A 119 1.57 22.17 -25.81
C GLU A 119 0.42 21.21 -25.46
N PHE A 120 0.09 20.29 -26.37
CA PHE A 120 -0.89 19.23 -26.11
C PHE A 120 -0.45 18.32 -24.96
N VAL A 121 0.81 17.85 -24.96
CA VAL A 121 1.34 16.99 -23.88
C VAL A 121 1.28 17.72 -22.55
N LYS A 122 1.65 19.00 -22.51
CA LYS A 122 1.61 19.82 -21.30
C LYS A 122 0.18 20.01 -20.79
N ARG A 123 -0.76 20.37 -21.69
CA ARG A 123 -2.19 20.50 -21.36
C ARG A 123 -2.80 19.16 -20.91
N PHE A 124 -2.40 18.06 -21.52
CA PHE A 124 -2.85 16.73 -21.14
C PHE A 124 -2.22 16.25 -19.83
N GLN A 125 -1.01 16.70 -19.48
CA GLN A 125 -0.38 16.43 -18.20
C GLN A 125 -1.08 17.18 -17.06
N ASP A 126 -1.38 18.47 -17.28
CA ASP A 126 -1.91 19.38 -16.26
C ASP A 126 -3.44 19.28 -16.05
N ALA A 127 -4.19 18.77 -17.03
CA ALA A 127 -5.66 18.63 -16.96
C ALA A 127 -6.15 17.68 -15.84
N ASP A 128 -7.36 17.88 -15.33
CA ASP A 128 -7.99 16.93 -14.39
C ASP A 128 -8.48 15.66 -15.11
N VAL A 129 -8.84 14.61 -14.36
CA VAL A 129 -9.22 13.29 -14.89
C VAL A 129 -10.38 13.38 -15.89
N ASP A 130 -11.37 14.21 -15.57
CA ASP A 130 -12.53 14.41 -16.43
C ASP A 130 -12.21 15.25 -17.67
N GLU A 131 -11.32 16.23 -17.52
CA GLU A 131 -10.87 17.09 -18.61
C GLU A 131 -9.99 16.32 -19.60
N LYS A 132 -9.08 15.46 -19.13
CA LYS A 132 -8.35 14.50 -19.99
C LYS A 132 -9.30 13.59 -20.75
N ARG A 133 -10.43 13.20 -20.15
CA ARG A 133 -11.45 12.37 -20.82
C ARG A 133 -12.17 13.13 -21.92
N LEU A 134 -12.43 14.42 -21.71
CA LEU A 134 -13.01 15.33 -22.72
C LEU A 134 -12.03 15.58 -23.86
N ILE A 135 -10.76 15.88 -23.56
CA ILE A 135 -9.70 16.05 -24.56
C ILE A 135 -9.58 14.79 -25.44
N LEU A 136 -9.61 13.58 -24.85
CA LEU A 136 -9.61 12.33 -25.62
C LEU A 136 -10.88 12.12 -26.46
N LYS A 137 -12.03 12.66 -26.02
CA LYS A 137 -13.30 12.58 -26.74
C LYS A 137 -13.30 13.55 -27.93
N GLU A 138 -12.76 14.76 -27.74
CA GLU A 138 -12.55 15.77 -28.79
C GLU A 138 -11.59 15.28 -29.85
N LEU A 139 -10.45 14.68 -29.47
CA LEU A 139 -9.50 14.08 -30.43
C LEU A 139 -10.12 12.90 -31.20
N LYS A 140 -11.06 12.18 -30.59
CA LYS A 140 -11.80 11.12 -31.27
C LYS A 140 -12.80 11.69 -32.28
N ALA A 141 -13.41 12.84 -31.97
CA ALA A 141 -14.35 13.53 -32.84
C ALA A 141 -13.64 14.29 -33.99
N ALA A 142 -12.46 14.84 -33.76
CA ALA A 142 -11.62 15.54 -34.74
C ALA A 142 -10.85 14.58 -35.69
N GLN A 143 -11.50 13.49 -36.10
CA GLN A 143 -10.91 12.32 -36.79
C GLN A 143 -10.12 12.65 -38.08
N ALA A 144 -10.22 13.87 -38.62
CA ALA A 144 -9.56 14.31 -39.85
C ALA A 144 -8.28 15.15 -39.68
N SER A 145 -7.95 15.66 -38.48
CA SER A 145 -6.82 16.60 -38.28
C SER A 145 -5.95 16.31 -37.05
N SER A 146 -6.12 15.14 -36.44
CA SER A 146 -5.46 14.82 -35.18
C SER A 146 -4.15 14.03 -35.39
N PRO A 147 -3.00 14.47 -34.83
CA PRO A 147 -1.67 13.88 -35.05
C PRO A 147 -1.44 12.53 -34.34
N ILE A 148 -2.49 11.81 -33.93
CA ILE A 148 -2.39 10.66 -33.02
C ILE A 148 -3.20 9.45 -33.53
N SER A 149 -2.54 8.29 -33.64
CA SER A 149 -3.06 7.02 -34.13
C SER A 149 -4.08 6.37 -33.17
N SER A 150 -4.99 5.55 -33.70
CA SER A 150 -6.08 4.89 -32.95
C SER A 150 -5.58 3.95 -31.84
N ALA A 151 -4.37 3.39 -31.99
CA ALA A 151 -3.70 2.55 -30.99
C ALA A 151 -3.20 3.36 -29.79
N GLU A 152 -2.72 4.57 -30.03
CA GLU A 152 -2.19 5.49 -29.01
C GLU A 152 -3.31 6.06 -28.13
N ARG A 153 -4.50 6.28 -28.71
CA ARG A 153 -5.73 6.70 -28.00
C ARG A 153 -6.19 5.67 -26.97
N LYS A 154 -6.01 4.38 -27.25
CA LYS A 154 -6.38 3.28 -26.33
C LYS A 154 -5.41 3.20 -25.13
N GLY A 155 -4.16 3.64 -25.32
CA GLY A 155 -3.14 3.75 -24.28
C GLY A 155 -3.39 4.92 -23.32
N LEU A 156 -3.74 6.10 -23.85
CA LEU A 156 -4.01 7.30 -23.05
C LEU A 156 -5.24 7.14 -22.13
N LYS A 157 -6.31 6.48 -22.60
CA LYS A 157 -7.52 6.25 -21.79
C LYS A 157 -7.29 5.48 -20.49
N LYS A 158 -6.25 4.63 -20.44
CA LYS A 158 -5.96 3.79 -19.27
C LYS A 158 -5.08 4.49 -18.23
N ALA A 159 -4.41 5.56 -18.61
CA ALA A 159 -3.42 6.25 -17.79
C ALA A 159 -3.97 7.42 -16.96
N THR A 160 -5.21 7.82 -17.22
CA THR A 160 -5.87 8.89 -16.50
C THR A 160 -6.48 8.37 -15.19
N LYS A 161 -5.65 8.10 -14.18
CA LYS A 161 -6.07 7.93 -12.78
C LYS A 161 -4.93 8.32 -11.82
N LYS A 162 -5.22 9.25 -10.90
CA LYS A 162 -4.32 10.07 -10.05
C LYS A 162 -3.23 9.36 -9.23
N GLU A 163 -2.34 10.17 -8.63
CA GLU A 163 -0.87 10.06 -8.43
C GLU A 163 -0.19 9.81 -7.04
N LEU A 164 0.98 9.14 -7.10
CA LEU A 164 2.13 9.02 -6.16
C LEU A 164 2.00 8.31 -4.80
N VAL A 165 3.00 7.47 -4.51
CA VAL A 165 3.27 6.87 -3.19
C VAL A 165 4.64 7.34 -2.73
N LYS A 166 4.71 7.92 -1.52
CA LYS A 166 5.95 8.44 -0.97
C LYS A 166 6.85 7.28 -0.54
N ARG A 167 7.91 7.03 -1.29
CA ARG A 167 8.91 5.98 -0.99
C ARG A 167 9.59 6.17 0.37
N SER A 168 9.51 7.35 0.98
CA SER A 168 10.04 7.65 2.31
C SER A 168 9.28 6.98 3.46
N ALA A 169 7.98 6.69 3.30
CA ALA A 169 7.21 6.01 4.34
C ALA A 169 7.63 4.53 4.51
N LEU A 170 8.00 3.88 3.40
CA LEU A 170 8.55 2.53 3.36
C LEU A 170 9.78 2.38 4.25
N PHE A 171 10.79 3.23 4.03
CA PHE A 171 12.05 3.14 4.74
C PHE A 171 11.90 3.43 6.24
N ARG A 172 11.00 4.34 6.63
CA ARG A 172 10.70 4.62 8.04
C ARG A 172 10.09 3.42 8.77
N ILE A 173 9.16 2.72 8.13
CA ILE A 173 8.51 1.55 8.72
C ILE A 173 9.51 0.38 8.85
N ALA A 174 10.30 0.14 7.81
CA ALA A 174 11.33 -0.90 7.83
C ALA A 174 12.39 -0.62 8.92
N ALA A 175 12.86 0.64 9.03
CA ALA A 175 13.80 1.03 10.08
C ALA A 175 13.21 0.82 11.49
N ALA A 176 11.93 1.14 11.68
CA ALA A 176 11.26 0.89 12.95
C ALA A 176 11.26 -0.59 13.34
N TRP A 177 10.99 -1.52 12.40
CA TRP A 177 11.02 -2.96 12.69
C TRP A 177 12.42 -3.48 13.01
N VAL A 178 13.44 -2.99 12.30
CA VAL A 178 14.84 -3.35 12.56
C VAL A 178 15.27 -2.90 13.96
N ILE A 179 14.71 -1.82 14.48
CA ILE A 179 15.05 -1.31 15.82
C ILE A 179 14.20 -1.99 16.90
N THR A 180 12.88 -2.10 16.70
CA THR A 180 11.96 -2.56 17.74
C THR A 180 12.11 -4.05 18.06
N VAL A 181 12.36 -4.90 17.05
CA VAL A 181 12.47 -6.35 17.27
C VAL A 181 13.70 -6.71 18.15
N PRO A 182 14.92 -6.24 17.86
CA PRO A 182 16.07 -6.46 18.73
C PRO A 182 15.92 -5.80 20.09
N ALA A 183 15.36 -4.58 20.15
CA ALA A 183 15.13 -3.89 21.41
C ALA A 183 14.20 -4.69 22.35
N SER A 184 13.10 -5.25 21.80
CA SER A 184 12.21 -6.12 22.57
C SER A 184 12.90 -7.43 23.00
N ALA A 185 13.75 -8.01 22.15
CA ALA A 185 14.51 -9.21 22.51
C ALA A 185 15.48 -8.97 23.67
N ILE A 186 16.23 -7.86 23.62
CA ILE A 186 17.18 -7.47 24.68
C ILE A 186 16.42 -7.18 25.98
N LEU A 187 15.34 -6.41 25.93
CA LEU A 187 14.53 -6.10 27.11
C LEU A 187 13.96 -7.38 27.74
N SER A 188 13.45 -8.29 26.92
CA SER A 188 12.97 -9.60 27.39
C SER A 188 14.08 -10.41 28.06
N ALA A 189 15.30 -10.41 27.49
CA ALA A 189 16.44 -11.10 28.08
C ALA A 189 16.82 -10.52 29.45
N ILE A 190 16.87 -9.19 29.57
CA ILE A 190 17.16 -8.49 30.84
C ILE A 190 16.13 -8.85 31.90
N LEU A 191 14.83 -8.76 31.58
CA LEU A 191 13.75 -9.08 32.52
C LEU A 191 13.81 -10.55 32.98
N PHE A 192 14.11 -11.46 32.06
CA PHE A 192 14.26 -12.88 32.38
C PHE A 192 15.41 -13.14 33.37
N TYR A 193 16.59 -12.56 33.12
CA TYR A 193 17.73 -12.70 34.04
C TYR A 193 17.48 -12.04 35.40
N MET A 194 16.77 -10.92 35.43
CA MET A 194 16.37 -10.27 36.68
C MET A 194 15.46 -11.17 37.52
N LEU A 195 14.43 -11.78 36.93
CA LEU A 195 13.52 -12.70 37.62
C LEU A 195 14.22 -13.98 38.10
N LEU A 196 15.16 -14.51 37.30
CA LEU A 196 15.98 -15.66 37.70
C LEU A 196 16.93 -15.32 38.85
N GLY A 197 17.60 -14.16 38.80
CA GLY A 197 18.46 -13.68 39.87
C GLY A 197 17.71 -13.53 41.20
N PHE A 198 16.46 -13.05 41.16
CA PHE A 198 15.60 -12.99 42.33
C PHE A 198 15.12 -14.37 42.82
N SER A 199 14.95 -15.36 41.93
CA SER A 199 14.56 -16.72 42.32
C SER A 199 15.72 -17.55 42.88
N VAL A 200 16.97 -17.27 42.49
CA VAL A 200 18.17 -17.96 42.99
C VAL A 200 18.64 -17.41 44.35
N SER A 201 18.24 -16.19 44.71
CA SER A 201 18.58 -15.55 45.99
C SER A 201 17.60 -15.87 47.14
N ARG A 202 16.67 -16.80 46.96
CA ARG A 202 15.79 -17.38 47.99
C ARG A 202 16.01 -18.88 48.08
#